data_AF-A0A4Q3KSQ9-F1
#
_entry.id   AF-A0A4Q3KSQ9-F1
#
_cell.length_a   1.000
_cell.length_b   1.000
_cell.length_c   1.000
_cell.angle_alpha   90.00
_cell.angle_beta   90.00
_cell.angle_gamma   90.00
#
_symmetry.space_group_name_H-M   'P 1'
#
loop_
_entity.id
_entity.type
_entity.pdbx_description
1 polymer ?
#
loop_
_entity_poly.entity_id
_entity_poly.type
_entity_poly.pdbx_seq_one_letter_code
_entity_poly.pdbx_strand_id
1 'polypeptide(L)'
;MGLRTFNVVGPCEGATCSLDDVVDWVQSAGYRVERVAPYTQWFERFTGALANLEPARQAASPWPILHQWQRPQKMGVGVVNNARFRAAVRSDVALPLLPRLDESFMHQCLRHMQHLGMINRQGDPHAS
;
A
#
# COMPACT_ATOMS: atom_id res chain seq x y z
N MET A 1 1.06 -30.60 -26.02
CA MET A 1 1.54 -29.87 -24.82
C MET A 1 0.42 -28.96 -24.33
N GLY A 2 0.13 -28.95 -23.03
CA GLY A 2 -0.96 -28.14 -22.45
C GLY A 2 -0.42 -26.90 -21.73
N LEU A 3 -1.05 -25.74 -21.95
CA LEU A 3 -0.77 -24.49 -21.24
C LEU A 3 -1.53 -24.46 -19.91
N ARG A 4 -0.87 -24.05 -18.83
CA ARG A 4 -1.51 -23.78 -17.52
C ARG A 4 -1.40 -22.29 -17.21
N THR A 5 -2.52 -21.69 -16.79
CA THR A 5 -2.60 -20.27 -16.43
C THR A 5 -3.02 -20.14 -14.96
N PHE A 6 -2.36 -19.25 -14.24
CA PHE A 6 -2.57 -18.99 -12.82
C PHE A 6 -2.80 -17.50 -12.57
N ASN A 7 -3.79 -17.16 -11.74
CA ASN A 7 -4.00 -15.80 -11.27
C ASN A 7 -3.25 -15.62 -9.94
N VAL A 8 -2.13 -14.89 -9.97
CA VAL A 8 -1.29 -14.62 -8.79
C VAL A 8 -1.79 -13.33 -8.14
N VAL A 9 -2.82 -13.47 -7.30
CA VAL A 9 -3.40 -12.38 -6.51
C VAL A 9 -3.46 -12.79 -5.05
N GLY A 10 -3.42 -11.79 -4.15
CA GLY A 10 -3.48 -11.99 -2.70
C GLY A 10 -4.64 -12.88 -2.26
N PRO A 11 -4.59 -13.45 -1.04
CA PRO A 11 -5.59 -14.43 -0.60
C PRO A 11 -7.00 -13.85 -0.69
N CYS A 12 -7.89 -14.54 -1.43
CA CYS A 12 -9.30 -14.17 -1.55
C CYS A 12 -10.14 -14.53 -0.31
N GLU A 13 -9.57 -15.26 0.66
CA GLU A 13 -10.27 -15.71 1.87
C GLU A 13 -9.48 -15.35 3.14
N GLY A 14 -10.20 -14.73 4.08
CA GLY A 14 -9.67 -14.10 5.29
C GLY A 14 -9.50 -12.59 5.10
N ALA A 15 -9.56 -11.84 6.20
CA ALA A 15 -9.38 -10.39 6.21
C ALA A 15 -8.13 -10.00 5.40
N THR A 16 -8.35 -9.44 4.21
CA THR A 16 -7.33 -8.72 3.47
C THR A 16 -7.04 -7.46 4.29
N CYS A 17 -5.76 -7.17 4.54
CA CYS A 17 -5.35 -5.88 5.08
C CYS A 17 -6.03 -4.76 4.29
N SER A 18 -6.76 -3.92 5.00
CA SER A 18 -7.34 -2.71 4.46
C SER A 18 -6.27 -1.64 4.29
N LEU A 19 -6.57 -0.60 3.52
CA LEU A 19 -5.70 0.59 3.49
C LEU A 19 -5.67 1.29 4.85
N ASP A 20 -6.70 1.12 5.68
CA ASP A 20 -6.72 1.65 7.04
C ASP A 20 -5.70 0.94 7.94
N ASP A 21 -5.53 -0.38 7.81
CA ASP A 21 -4.49 -1.13 8.53
C ASP A 21 -3.09 -0.62 8.14
N VAL A 22 -2.89 -0.31 6.85
CA VAL A 22 -1.63 0.26 6.35
C VAL A 22 -1.36 1.63 6.98
N VAL A 23 -2.37 2.48 7.15
CA VAL A 23 -2.23 3.77 7.84
C VAL A 23 -1.81 3.57 9.29
N ASP A 24 -2.43 2.62 9.99
CA ASP A 24 -2.10 2.32 11.39
C ASP A 24 -0.66 1.81 11.54
N TRP A 25 -0.18 0.97 10.62
CA TRP A 25 1.22 0.50 10.60
C TRP A 25 2.23 1.59 10.27
N VAL A 26 1.86 2.60 9.47
CA VAL A 26 2.71 3.77 9.24
C VAL A 26 2.80 4.63 10.52
N GLN A 27 1.69 4.78 11.24
CA GLN A 27 1.68 5.48 12.53
C GLN A 27 2.49 4.75 13.60
N SER A 28 2.39 3.42 13.67
CA SER A 28 3.18 2.61 14.62
C SER A 28 4.69 2.69 14.37
N ALA A 29 5.11 2.94 13.12
CA ALA A 29 6.51 3.20 12.77
C ALA A 29 7.00 4.62 13.17
N GLY A 30 6.14 5.43 13.81
CA GLY A 30 6.48 6.76 14.32
C GLY A 30 6.23 7.91 13.33
N TYR A 31 5.57 7.65 12.19
CA TYR A 31 5.20 8.71 11.26
C TYR A 31 3.86 9.33 11.65
N ARG A 32 3.84 10.66 11.79
CA ARG A 32 2.59 11.37 12.01
C ARG A 32 1.73 11.35 10.75
N VAL A 33 0.62 10.60 10.80
CA VAL A 33 -0.43 10.60 9.78
C VAL A 33 -1.72 11.12 10.40
N GLU A 34 -2.30 12.16 9.82
CA GLU A 34 -3.58 12.73 10.24
C GLU A 34 -4.72 12.09 9.43
N ARG A 35 -5.75 11.56 10.10
CA ARG A 35 -6.98 11.10 9.44
C ARG A 35 -7.91 12.31 9.28
N VAL A 36 -8.32 12.59 8.04
CA VAL A 36 -9.15 13.75 7.68
C VAL A 36 -10.50 13.26 7.16
N ALA A 37 -11.58 13.84 7.69
CA ALA A 37 -12.95 13.57 7.24
C ALA A 37 -13.69 14.90 7.04
N PRO A 38 -14.55 15.03 6.00
CA PRO A 38 -14.97 14.00 5.05
C PRO A 38 -13.91 13.68 3.97
N TYR A 39 -14.12 12.59 3.21
CA TYR A 39 -13.19 12.15 2.15
C TYR A 39 -12.86 13.25 1.14
N THR A 40 -13.83 14.11 0.81
CA THR A 40 -13.61 15.26 -0.09
C THR A 40 -12.58 16.22 0.47
N GLN A 41 -12.63 16.52 1.77
CA GLN A 41 -11.65 17.36 2.45
C GLN A 41 -10.27 16.70 2.49
N TRP A 42 -10.20 15.39 2.74
CA TRP A 42 -8.95 14.65 2.64
C TRP A 42 -8.36 14.77 1.23
N PHE A 43 -9.16 14.54 0.19
CA PHE A 43 -8.70 14.56 -1.19
C PHE A 43 -8.20 15.95 -1.60
N GLU A 44 -8.90 17.02 -1.22
CA GLU A 44 -8.47 18.41 -1.45
C GLU A 44 -7.14 18.73 -0.77
N ARG A 45 -7.01 18.42 0.53
CA ARG A 45 -5.76 18.63 1.29
C ARG A 45 -4.60 17.82 0.72
N PHE A 46 -4.85 16.55 0.38
CA PHE A 46 -3.85 15.65 -0.19
C PHE A 46 -3.38 16.15 -1.56
N THR A 47 -4.31 16.57 -2.43
CA THR A 47 -4.00 17.17 -3.73
C THR A 47 -3.17 18.43 -3.58
N GLY A 48 -3.55 19.33 -2.67
CA GLY A 48 -2.78 20.55 -2.40
C GLY A 48 -1.37 20.25 -1.88
N ALA A 49 -1.21 19.25 -1.00
CA ALA A 49 0.10 18.84 -0.51
C ALA A 49 1.00 18.29 -1.62
N LEU A 50 0.46 17.43 -2.51
CA LEU A 50 1.23 16.89 -3.64
C LEU A 50 1.58 17.98 -4.66
N ALA A 51 0.70 18.95 -4.90
CA ALA A 51 0.92 20.06 -5.82
C ALA A 51 2.12 20.94 -5.41
N ASN A 52 2.38 21.05 -4.10
CA ASN A 52 3.44 21.86 -3.53
C ASN A 52 4.79 21.12 -3.38
N LEU A 53 4.86 19.83 -3.75
CA LEU A 53 6.11 19.09 -3.73
C LEU A 53 7.06 19.59 -4.82
N GLU A 54 8.37 19.52 -4.55
CA GLU A 54 9.39 19.71 -5.58
C GLU A 54 9.17 18.73 -6.75
N PRO A 55 9.48 19.12 -8.01
CA PRO A 55 9.13 18.32 -9.18
C PRO A 55 9.56 16.86 -9.13
N ALA A 56 10.76 16.58 -8.60
CA ALA A 56 11.28 15.22 -8.45
C ALA A 56 10.47 14.38 -7.45
N ARG A 57 10.08 14.97 -6.30
CA ARG A 57 9.26 14.29 -5.29
C ARG A 57 7.82 14.15 -5.75
N GLN A 58 7.29 15.15 -6.47
CA GLN A 58 5.96 15.08 -7.06
C GLN A 58 5.87 13.95 -8.10
N ALA A 59 6.86 13.80 -8.98
CA ALA A 59 6.92 12.72 -9.97
C ALA A 59 7.03 11.32 -9.33
N ALA A 60 7.70 11.21 -8.17
CA ALA A 60 7.79 9.99 -7.39
C ALA A 60 6.58 9.74 -6.46
N SER A 61 5.59 10.62 -6.48
CA SER A 61 4.37 10.52 -5.68
C SER A 61 3.18 9.98 -6.50
N PRO A 62 2.01 9.73 -5.88
CA PRO A 62 0.78 9.36 -6.60
C PRO A 62 0.22 10.43 -7.55
N TRP A 63 0.84 11.61 -7.67
CA TRP A 63 0.38 12.72 -8.52
C TRP A 63 -0.10 12.29 -9.93
N PRO A 64 0.61 11.44 -10.69
CA PRO A 64 0.19 11.05 -12.05
C PRO A 64 -1.12 10.24 -12.09
N ILE A 65 -1.45 9.56 -11.00
CA ILE A 65 -2.63 8.68 -10.87
C ILE A 65 -3.67 9.22 -9.89
N LEU A 66 -3.52 10.47 -9.45
CA LEU A 66 -4.36 11.07 -8.40
C LEU A 66 -5.86 11.00 -8.72
N HIS A 67 -6.23 11.04 -10.00
CA HIS A 67 -7.60 10.91 -10.47
C HIS A 67 -8.28 9.59 -10.05
N GLN A 68 -7.50 8.52 -9.81
CA GLN A 68 -8.03 7.22 -9.34
C GLN A 68 -8.57 7.29 -7.91
N TRP A 69 -8.17 8.29 -7.13
CA TRP A 69 -8.60 8.50 -5.74
C TRP A 69 -9.55 9.68 -5.58
N GLN A 70 -10.18 10.16 -6.66
CA GLN A 70 -11.20 11.22 -6.56
C GLN A 70 -12.45 10.79 -5.79
N ARG A 71 -12.69 9.48 -5.69
CA ARG A 71 -13.84 8.91 -4.98
C ARG A 71 -13.38 7.73 -4.13
N PRO A 72 -14.00 7.51 -2.95
CA PRO A 72 -13.65 6.38 -2.11
C PRO A 72 -13.94 5.06 -2.84
N GLN A 73 -13.00 4.13 -2.77
CA GLN A 73 -13.16 2.82 -3.38
C GLN A 73 -14.12 1.97 -2.55
N LYS A 74 -15.03 1.24 -3.22
CA LYS A 74 -15.88 0.26 -2.55
C LYS A 74 -15.07 -1.00 -2.24
N MET A 75 -15.21 -1.52 -1.03
CA MET A 75 -14.63 -2.83 -0.68
C MET A 75 -15.18 -3.92 -1.61
N GLY A 76 -14.31 -4.82 -2.08
CA GLY A 76 -14.71 -6.00 -2.86
C GLY A 76 -14.82 -5.84 -4.38
N VAL A 77 -14.44 -4.69 -4.96
CA VAL A 77 -14.34 -4.57 -6.42
C VAL A 77 -13.14 -5.37 -6.94
N GLY A 78 -13.38 -6.33 -7.85
CA GLY A 78 -12.31 -7.02 -8.58
C GLY A 78 -11.80 -8.32 -7.95
N VAL A 79 -12.63 -9.07 -7.23
CA VAL A 79 -12.26 -10.41 -6.75
C VAL A 79 -11.98 -11.34 -7.93
N VAL A 80 -10.70 -11.70 -8.14
CA VAL A 80 -10.26 -12.62 -9.19
C VAL A 80 -10.10 -14.02 -8.61
N ASN A 81 -10.69 -15.03 -9.25
CA ASN A 81 -10.55 -16.41 -8.82
C ASN A 81 -9.07 -16.86 -8.90
N ASN A 82 -8.49 -17.23 -7.76
CA ASN A 82 -7.11 -17.72 -7.64
C ASN A 82 -7.01 -19.19 -7.17
N ALA A 83 -8.08 -19.98 -7.31
CA ALA A 83 -8.13 -21.35 -6.78
C ALA A 83 -7.04 -22.26 -7.34
N ARG A 84 -6.75 -22.15 -8.65
CA ARG A 84 -5.68 -22.93 -9.31
C ARG A 84 -4.30 -22.61 -8.75
N PHE A 85 -4.04 -21.32 -8.49
CA PHE A 85 -2.78 -20.87 -7.92
C PHE A 85 -2.63 -21.33 -6.46
N ARG A 86 -3.68 -21.16 -5.65
CA ARG A 86 -3.73 -21.65 -4.25
C ARG A 86 -3.48 -23.15 -4.16
N ALA A 87 -4.10 -23.94 -5.04
CA ALA A 87 -3.91 -25.38 -5.07
C ALA A 87 -2.46 -25.75 -5.39
N ALA A 88 -1.85 -25.10 -6.39
CA ALA A 88 -0.45 -25.33 -6.76
C ALA A 88 0.53 -24.96 -5.64
N VAL A 89 0.32 -23.84 -4.95
CA VAL A 89 1.16 -23.39 -3.83
C VAL A 89 1.04 -24.34 -2.64
N ARG A 90 -0.18 -24.78 -2.28
CA ARG A 90 -0.37 -25.72 -1.16
C ARG A 90 0.25 -27.09 -1.39
N SER A 91 0.36 -27.52 -2.65
CA SER A 91 1.05 -28.77 -2.99
C SER A 91 2.58 -28.63 -2.96
N ASP A 92 3.10 -27.42 -2.81
CA ASP A 92 4.53 -27.15 -2.69
C ASP A 92 4.94 -27.05 -1.21
N VAL A 93 5.96 -27.82 -0.83
CA VAL A 93 6.51 -27.88 0.53
C VAL A 93 7.31 -26.63 0.90
N ALA A 94 7.75 -25.83 -0.08
CA ALA A 94 8.55 -24.63 0.18
C ALA A 94 7.72 -23.42 0.65
N LEU A 95 6.41 -23.40 0.40
CA LEU A 95 5.52 -22.27 0.71
C LEU A 95 4.16 -22.79 1.25
N PRO A 96 4.10 -23.20 2.52
CA PRO A 96 2.87 -23.78 3.09
C PRO A 96 1.69 -22.80 3.10
N LEU A 97 1.97 -21.49 3.11
CA LEU A 97 0.98 -20.40 3.10
C LEU A 97 1.44 -19.26 2.20
N LEU A 98 0.49 -18.61 1.51
CA LEU A 98 0.75 -17.36 0.80
C LEU A 98 1.11 -16.27 1.83
N PRO A 99 2.18 -15.48 1.58
CA PRO A 99 2.52 -14.36 2.45
C PRO A 99 1.35 -13.38 2.51
N ARG A 100 1.04 -12.92 3.71
CA ARG A 100 0.08 -11.84 3.95
C ARG A 100 0.86 -10.55 4.09
N LEU A 101 0.26 -9.43 3.67
CA LEU A 101 0.79 -8.13 4.02
C LEU A 101 0.61 -7.94 5.52
N ASP A 102 1.68 -7.57 6.20
CA ASP A 102 1.69 -7.32 7.64
C ASP A 102 2.47 -6.03 7.95
N GLU A 103 2.44 -5.66 9.22
CA GLU A 103 3.13 -4.50 9.74
C GLU A 103 4.65 -4.56 9.50
N SER A 104 5.26 -5.73 9.66
CA SER A 104 6.71 -5.91 9.51
C SER A 104 7.17 -5.61 8.09
N PHE A 105 6.40 -6.05 7.09
CA PHE A 105 6.62 -5.70 5.70
C PHE A 105 6.52 -4.19 5.49
N MET A 106 5.49 -3.54 6.02
CA MET A 106 5.34 -2.08 5.89
C MET A 106 6.48 -1.32 6.54
N HIS A 107 6.94 -1.73 7.72
CA HIS A 107 8.10 -1.13 8.38
C HIS A 107 9.37 -1.27 7.53
N GLN A 108 9.56 -2.42 6.87
CA GLN A 108 10.68 -2.61 5.95
C GLN A 108 10.59 -1.68 4.72
N CYS A 109 9.40 -1.52 4.13
CA CYS A 109 9.17 -0.56 3.06
C CYS A 109 9.56 0.87 3.49
N LEU A 110 9.12 1.30 4.67
CA LEU A 110 9.46 2.62 5.21
C LEU A 110 10.97 2.79 5.41
N ARG A 111 11.67 1.76 5.93
CA ARG A 111 13.14 1.78 6.04
C ARG A 111 13.83 1.91 4.69
N HIS A 112 13.36 1.21 3.66
CA HIS A 112 13.92 1.32 2.32
C HIS A 112 13.68 2.72 1.72
N MET A 113 12.48 3.27 1.88
CA MET A 113 12.17 4.63 1.42
C MET A 113 13.03 5.68 2.12
N GLN A 114 13.32 5.51 3.42
CA GLN A 114 14.29 6.35 4.14
C GLN A 114 15.70 6.22 3.56
N HIS A 115 16.17 4.99 3.33
CA HIS A 115 17.51 4.75 2.81
C HIS A 115 17.72 5.33 1.40
N LEU A 116 16.65 5.38 0.61
CA LEU A 116 16.60 6.00 -0.72
C LEU A 116 16.41 7.54 -0.67
N GLY A 117 16.28 8.14 0.52
CA GLY A 117 16.07 9.58 0.68
C GLY A 117 14.67 10.07 0.25
N MET A 118 13.73 9.16 0.04
CA MET A 118 12.36 9.49 -0.39
C MET A 118 11.55 10.11 0.75
N ILE A 119 11.78 9.65 1.98
CA ILE A 119 11.15 10.16 3.20
C ILE A 119 12.19 10.41 4.28
N ASN A 120 11.95 11.42 5.12
CA ASN A 120 12.84 11.74 6.22
C ASN A 120 12.64 10.79 7.40
N ARG A 121 13.67 10.64 8.23
CA ARG A 121 13.53 9.98 9.52
C ARG A 121 12.75 10.90 10.47
N GLN A 122 11.59 10.46 10.94
CA GLN A 122 10.89 11.15 12.03
C GLN A 122 11.75 11.01 13.29
N GLY A 123 12.18 12.14 13.86
CA GLY A 123 13.12 12.22 14.98
C GLY A 123 14.38 13.04 14.71
N ASP A 124 14.66 13.45 13.47
CA ASP A 124 15.76 14.39 13.18
C ASP A 124 15.31 15.85 13.44
N PRO A 125 15.96 16.60 14.34
CA PRO A 125 15.61 17.99 14.67
C PRO A 125 15.93 19.01 13.57
N HIS A 126 16.38 18.59 12.38
CA HIS A 126 16.95 19.47 11.35
C HIS A 126 16.24 19.46 9.99
N ALA A 127 14.98 19.03 9.90
CA ALA A 127 14.20 19.17 8.67
C ALA A 127 12.99 20.10 8.90
N SER A 128 13.24 21.40 8.84
CA SER A 128 12.26 22.45 8.51
C SER A 128 12.69 23.12 7.22
#